data_AF-A0A2W4YFZ8-F1
#
_entry.id   AF-A0A2W4YFZ8-F1
#
_cell.length_a   1.000
_cell.length_b   1.000
_cell.length_c   1.000
_cell.angle_alpha   90.00
_cell.angle_beta   90.00
_cell.angle_gamma   90.00
#
_symmetry.space_group_name_H-M   'P 1'
#
loop_
_entity.id
_entity.type
_entity.pdbx_description
1 polymer ?
#
loop_
_entity_poly.entity_id
_entity_poly.type
_entity_poly.pdbx_seq_one_letter_code
_entity_poly.pdbx_strand_id
1 'polypeptide(L)'
;MTSDASNQENAYLKIKQLIQQSDAAAKNHQLEEAIAPVQTALELYRENSSAEGQVYALNKLADLHQKISKTQYERAIQLLMAKSRPEGTADPGGPIIDPPPLPPRLPLDATFTSAKSRKSGKIPESQDPGKGIPGTPPPAIVLPPKS
;
A
#
# COMPACT_ATOMS: atom_id res chain seq x y z
N MET A 1 -10.88 -34.63 21.29
CA MET A 1 -9.82 -34.01 20.46
C MET A 1 -10.41 -32.95 19.52
N THR A 2 -11.20 -31.99 20.02
CA THR A 2 -11.97 -31.02 19.20
C THR A 2 -11.63 -29.56 19.49
N SER A 3 -10.67 -29.32 20.39
CA SER A 3 -10.26 -28.00 20.86
C SER A 3 -9.73 -27.10 19.73
N ASP A 4 -8.86 -27.64 18.87
CA ASP A 4 -8.11 -26.81 17.92
C ASP A 4 -8.98 -26.33 16.75
N ALA A 5 -9.88 -27.17 16.24
CA ALA A 5 -10.79 -26.80 15.15
C ALA A 5 -11.83 -25.76 15.58
N SER A 6 -12.39 -25.89 16.80
CA SER A 6 -13.31 -24.89 17.35
C SER A 6 -12.61 -23.56 17.64
N ASN A 7 -11.35 -23.59 18.08
CA ASN A 7 -10.57 -22.39 18.33
C ASN A 7 -10.19 -21.65 17.03
N GLN A 8 -9.88 -22.40 15.97
CA GLN A 8 -9.64 -21.84 14.63
C GLN A 8 -10.89 -21.20 14.02
N GLU A 9 -12.06 -21.84 14.16
CA GLU A 9 -13.32 -21.30 13.64
C GLU A 9 -13.74 -20.01 14.38
N ASN A 10 -13.53 -19.97 15.70
CA ASN A 10 -13.72 -18.75 16.48
C ASN A 10 -12.75 -17.63 16.07
N ALA A 11 -11.48 -17.95 15.80
CA ALA A 11 -10.51 -16.98 15.31
C ALA A 11 -10.88 -16.43 13.93
N TYR A 12 -11.36 -17.28 13.02
CA TYR A 12 -11.81 -16.87 11.70
C TYR A 12 -13.03 -15.93 11.76
N LEU A 13 -14.02 -16.24 12.60
CA LEU A 13 -15.17 -15.36 12.82
C LEU A 13 -14.76 -13.99 13.39
N LYS A 14 -13.83 -14.00 14.36
CA LYS A 14 -13.31 -12.77 14.96
C LYS A 14 -12.55 -11.92 13.95
N ILE A 15 -11.72 -12.53 13.13
CA ILE A 15 -11.02 -11.85 12.04
C ILE A 15 -12.02 -11.21 11.07
N LYS A 16 -13.06 -11.94 10.65
CA LYS A 16 -14.09 -11.40 9.75
C LYS A 16 -14.78 -10.17 10.35
N GLN A 17 -15.08 -10.21 11.64
CA GLN A 17 -15.66 -9.07 12.36
C GLN A 17 -14.72 -7.86 12.38
N LEU A 18 -13.44 -8.07 12.66
CA LEU A 18 -12.42 -7.00 12.67
C LEU A 18 -12.28 -6.34 11.29
N ILE A 19 -12.27 -7.14 10.22
CA ILE A 19 -12.22 -6.64 8.85
C ILE A 19 -13.48 -5.82 8.52
N GLN A 20 -14.66 -6.27 8.96
CA GLN A 20 -15.91 -5.53 8.77
C GLN A 20 -15.92 -4.20 9.55
N GLN A 21 -15.38 -4.17 10.77
CA GLN A 21 -15.23 -2.94 11.56
C GLN A 21 -14.29 -1.95 10.87
N SER A 22 -13.16 -2.43 10.34
CA SER A 22 -12.24 -1.62 9.54
C SER A 22 -12.94 -1.01 8.31
N ASP A 23 -13.72 -1.81 7.58
CA ASP A 23 -14.46 -1.31 6.42
C ASP A 23 -15.51 -0.26 6.77
N ALA A 24 -16.17 -0.42 7.92
CA ALA A 24 -17.12 0.58 8.43
C ALA A 24 -16.41 1.88 8.81
N ALA A 25 -15.30 1.80 9.56
CA ALA A 25 -14.50 2.97 9.94
C ALA A 25 -13.93 3.71 8.72
N ALA A 26 -13.44 2.97 7.72
CA ALA A 26 -12.92 3.54 6.49
C ALA A 26 -13.98 4.29 5.66
N LYS A 27 -15.25 3.82 5.70
CA LYS A 27 -16.37 4.52 5.06
C LYS A 27 -16.75 5.82 5.78
N ASN A 28 -16.58 5.88 7.09
CA ASN A 28 -16.88 7.06 7.90
C ASN A 28 -15.76 8.11 7.90
N HIS A 29 -14.81 8.02 6.97
CA HIS A 29 -13.60 8.86 6.89
C HIS A 29 -12.67 8.78 8.12
N GLN A 30 -12.93 7.86 9.06
CA GLN A 30 -12.06 7.54 10.19
C GLN A 30 -11.02 6.50 9.75
N LEU A 31 -10.25 6.86 8.72
CA LEU A 31 -9.30 5.94 8.08
C LEU A 31 -8.20 5.46 9.05
N GLU A 32 -7.84 6.28 10.04
CA GLU A 32 -6.87 5.93 11.08
C GLU A 32 -7.43 4.90 12.07
N GLU A 33 -8.70 5.01 12.44
CA GLU A 33 -9.39 4.05 13.31
C GLU A 33 -9.59 2.69 12.62
N ALA A 34 -9.61 2.68 11.27
CA ALA A 34 -9.70 1.45 10.48
C ALA A 34 -8.42 0.59 10.50
N ILE A 35 -7.28 1.14 10.96
CA ILE A 35 -5.98 0.43 10.98
C ILE A 35 -5.95 -0.62 12.10
N ALA A 36 -6.37 -0.24 13.32
CA ALA A 36 -6.24 -1.10 14.50
C ALA A 36 -6.92 -2.46 14.34
N PRO A 37 -8.18 -2.56 13.83
CA PRO A 37 -8.81 -3.86 13.61
C PRO A 37 -8.06 -4.75 12.61
N VAL A 38 -7.46 -4.16 11.57
CA VAL A 38 -6.71 -4.92 10.56
C VAL A 38 -5.37 -5.41 11.12
N GLN A 39 -4.72 -4.63 11.99
CA GLN A 39 -3.54 -5.08 12.71
C GLN A 39 -3.85 -6.26 13.63
N THR A 40 -4.94 -6.19 14.40
CA THR A 40 -5.40 -7.33 15.22
C THR A 40 -5.73 -8.54 14.35
N ALA A 41 -6.34 -8.35 13.18
CA ALA A 41 -6.61 -9.45 12.24
C ALA A 41 -5.31 -10.09 11.71
N LEU A 42 -4.28 -9.29 11.42
CA LEU A 42 -2.97 -9.78 10.98
C LEU A 42 -2.30 -10.64 12.06
N GLU A 43 -2.36 -10.24 13.33
CA GLU A 43 -1.83 -11.01 14.45
C GLU A 43 -2.54 -12.37 14.57
N LEU A 44 -3.87 -12.39 14.50
CA LEU A 44 -4.65 -13.62 14.53
C LEU A 44 -4.35 -14.53 13.32
N TYR A 45 -4.10 -13.97 12.14
CA TYR A 45 -3.65 -14.76 10.98
C TYR A 45 -2.22 -15.32 11.14
N ARG A 46 -1.34 -14.62 11.87
CA ARG A 46 0.00 -15.10 12.22
C ARG A 46 -0.05 -16.23 13.24
N GLU A 47 -0.84 -16.07 14.29
CA GLU A 47 -1.07 -17.11 15.31
C GLU A 47 -1.61 -18.40 14.68
N ASN A 48 -2.50 -18.26 13.70
CA ASN A 48 -3.06 -19.40 12.95
C ASN A 48 -2.19 -19.88 11.78
N SER A 49 -0.98 -19.34 11.60
CA SER A 49 -0.07 -19.68 10.48
C SER A 49 -0.71 -19.58 9.09
N SER A 50 -1.71 -18.70 8.91
CA SER A 50 -2.43 -18.51 7.65
C SER A 50 -1.69 -17.49 6.77
N ALA A 51 -0.89 -17.97 5.83
CA ALA A 51 -0.16 -17.11 4.91
C ALA A 51 -1.09 -16.26 4.02
N GLU A 52 -2.17 -16.87 3.50
CA GLU A 52 -3.16 -16.17 2.68
C GLU A 52 -3.87 -15.05 3.45
N GLY A 53 -4.24 -15.33 4.71
CA GLY A 53 -4.85 -14.35 5.58
C GLY A 53 -3.93 -13.19 5.93
N GLN A 54 -2.64 -13.46 6.14
CA GLN A 54 -1.63 -12.43 6.35
C GLN A 54 -1.49 -11.52 5.12
N VAL A 55 -1.43 -12.09 3.92
CA VAL A 55 -1.39 -11.31 2.67
C VAL A 55 -2.65 -10.45 2.52
N TYR A 56 -3.83 -11.01 2.83
CA TYR A 56 -5.08 -10.26 2.80
C TYR A 56 -5.06 -9.06 3.76
N ALA A 57 -4.64 -9.26 5.02
CA ALA A 57 -4.57 -8.19 6.00
C ALA A 57 -3.52 -7.13 5.64
N LEU A 58 -2.36 -7.54 5.10
CA LEU A 58 -1.32 -6.61 4.65
C LEU A 58 -1.78 -5.76 3.46
N ASN A 59 -2.47 -6.36 2.49
CA ASN A 59 -3.07 -5.61 1.37
C ASN A 59 -4.10 -4.60 1.88
N LYS A 60 -4.93 -4.99 2.84
CA LYS A 60 -5.92 -4.10 3.46
C LYS A 60 -5.25 -2.92 4.17
N LEU A 61 -4.16 -3.15 4.90
CA LEU A 61 -3.36 -2.07 5.52
C LEU A 61 -2.77 -1.12 4.47
N ALA A 62 -2.21 -1.66 3.38
CA ALA A 62 -1.67 -0.85 2.30
C ALA A 62 -2.73 0.08 1.68
N ASP A 63 -3.93 -0.45 1.41
CA ASP A 63 -5.06 0.32 0.89
C ASP A 63 -5.48 1.43 1.84
N LEU A 64 -5.55 1.15 3.15
CA LEU A 64 -5.88 2.15 4.17
C LEU A 64 -4.84 3.26 4.21
N HIS A 65 -3.55 2.93 4.22
CA HIS A 65 -2.48 3.92 4.22
C HIS A 65 -2.47 4.79 2.96
N GLN A 66 -2.76 4.21 1.78
CA GLN A 66 -2.91 4.99 0.55
C GLN A 66 -4.08 5.97 0.63
N LYS A 67 -5.23 5.53 1.16
CA LYS A 67 -6.39 6.40 1.35
C LYS A 67 -6.10 7.55 2.31
N ILE A 68 -5.46 7.27 3.45
CA ILE A 68 -5.06 8.30 4.43
C ILE A 68 -4.17 9.34 3.75
N SER A 69 -3.13 8.89 3.05
CA SER A 69 -2.18 9.76 2.36
C SER A 69 -2.88 10.64 1.33
N LYS A 70 -3.81 10.07 0.56
CA LYS A 70 -4.60 10.81 -0.43
C LYS A 70 -5.49 11.88 0.22
N THR A 71 -6.21 11.54 1.29
CA THR A 71 -7.09 12.49 1.99
C THR A 71 -6.29 13.62 2.62
N GLN A 72 -5.11 13.34 3.19
CA GLN A 72 -4.22 14.37 3.73
C GLN A 72 -3.71 15.31 2.62
N TYR A 73 -3.37 14.76 1.45
CA TYR A 73 -2.94 15.55 0.30
C TYR A 73 -4.04 16.48 -0.23
N GLU A 74 -5.27 15.97 -0.37
CA GLU A 74 -6.44 16.77 -0.77
C GLU A 74 -6.71 17.90 0.24
N ARG A 75 -6.60 17.62 1.54
CA ARG A 75 -6.75 18.63 2.59
C ARG A 75 -5.67 19.71 2.52
N ALA A 76 -4.43 19.34 2.26
CA ALA A 76 -3.34 20.28 2.09
C ALA A 76 -3.57 21.23 0.89
N ILE A 77 -4.04 20.70 -0.25
CA ILE A 77 -4.41 21.50 -1.42
C ILE A 77 -5.53 22.48 -1.07
N GLN A 78 -6.58 22.04 -0.38
CA GLN A 78 -7.68 22.92 0.01
C GLN A 78 -7.22 24.05 0.93
N LEU A 79 -6.32 23.76 1.88
CA LEU A 79 -5.73 24.79 2.75
C LEU A 79 -4.89 25.80 1.97
N LEU A 80 -4.12 25.34 0.98
CA LEU A 80 -3.36 26.22 0.10
C LEU A 80 -4.30 27.12 -0.71
N MET A 81 -5.35 26.56 -1.31
CA MET A 81 -6.35 27.31 -2.07
C MET A 81 -7.09 28.33 -1.19
N ALA A 82 -7.47 27.96 0.04
CA ALA A 82 -8.14 28.85 0.98
C ALA A 82 -7.24 30.03 1.38
N LYS A 83 -5.94 29.81 1.60
CA LYS A 83 -4.98 30.89 1.88
C LYS A 83 -4.74 31.82 0.69
N SER A 84 -4.83 31.29 -0.52
CA SER A 84 -4.66 32.06 -1.76
C SER A 84 -5.93 32.80 -2.19
N ARG A 85 -7.07 32.58 -1.52
CA ARG A 85 -8.29 33.35 -1.74
C ARG A 85 -8.16 34.67 -0.97
N PRO A 86 -8.06 35.84 -1.64
CA PRO A 86 -8.04 37.11 -0.95
C PRO A 86 -9.39 37.33 -0.28
N GLU A 87 -9.42 37.20 1.05
CA GLU A 87 -10.48 37.74 1.89
C GLU A 87 -10.47 39.26 1.73
N GLY A 88 -11.38 39.77 0.88
CA GLY A 88 -11.92 41.13 0.90
C GLY A 88 -10.93 42.30 0.92
N THR A 89 -10.69 42.88 -0.26
CA THR A 89 -10.92 44.33 -0.42
C THR A 89 -11.70 44.55 -1.71
N ALA A 90 -12.89 45.09 -1.56
CA ALA A 90 -13.72 45.55 -2.66
C ALA A 90 -12.95 46.59 -3.49
N ASP A 91 -12.75 46.32 -4.77
CA ASP A 91 -12.68 47.34 -5.80
C ASP A 91 -13.31 46.78 -7.09
N PRO A 92 -14.50 47.26 -7.52
CA PRO A 92 -15.13 46.80 -8.76
C PRO A 92 -14.45 47.31 -10.05
N GLY A 93 -13.22 47.85 -9.99
CA GLY A 93 -12.54 48.51 -11.12
C GLY A 93 -11.22 47.89 -11.62
N GLY A 94 -10.79 46.72 -11.15
CA GLY A 94 -9.51 46.12 -11.58
C GLY A 94 -9.54 45.51 -13.00
N PRO A 95 -8.46 45.61 -13.80
CA PRO A 95 -8.44 45.12 -15.18
C PRO A 95 -8.63 43.60 -15.22
N ILE A 96 -9.48 43.16 -16.14
CA ILE A 96 -9.68 41.74 -16.45
C ILE A 96 -8.34 41.19 -16.94
N ILE A 97 -7.63 40.49 -16.06
CA ILE A 97 -6.46 39.70 -16.44
C ILE A 97 -7.04 38.40 -17.00
N ASP A 98 -6.99 38.24 -18.32
CA ASP A 98 -7.40 37.01 -18.97
C ASP A 98 -6.74 35.80 -18.30
N PRO A 99 -7.49 34.74 -18.00
CA PRO A 99 -6.91 33.54 -17.44
C PRO A 99 -5.84 33.01 -18.41
N PRO A 100 -4.68 32.54 -17.90
CA PRO A 100 -3.65 31.97 -18.75
C PRO A 100 -4.23 30.81 -19.57
N PRO A 101 -3.84 30.66 -20.85
CA PRO A 101 -4.39 29.64 -21.71
C PRO A 101 -4.16 28.25 -21.10
N LEU A 102 -5.23 27.45 -21.06
CA LEU A 102 -5.17 26.08 -20.57
C LEU A 102 -4.12 25.28 -21.37
N PRO A 103 -3.35 24.39 -20.72
CA PRO A 103 -2.44 23.51 -21.44
C PRO A 103 -3.23 22.63 -22.42
N PRO A 104 -2.65 22.28 -23.59
CA PRO A 104 -3.31 21.45 -24.58
C PRO A 104 -3.69 20.10 -23.97
N ARG A 105 -4.97 19.73 -24.06
CA ARG A 105 -5.45 18.40 -23.69
C ARG A 105 -4.77 17.36 -24.57
N LEU A 106 -3.98 16.48 -23.94
CA LEU A 106 -3.48 15.27 -24.60
C LEU A 106 -4.69 14.42 -25.03
N PRO A 107 -4.71 13.90 -26.28
CA PRO A 107 -5.80 13.04 -26.73
C PRO A 107 -5.84 11.75 -25.90
N LEU A 108 -7.04 11.37 -25.46
CA LEU A 108 -7.33 10.11 -24.75
C LEU A 108 -7.16 8.86 -25.64
N ASP A 109 -6.86 9.03 -26.93
CA ASP A 109 -6.80 7.96 -27.93
C ASP A 109 -5.38 7.47 -28.24
N ALA A 110 -4.43 7.68 -27.33
CA ALA A 110 -3.15 6.99 -27.39
C ALA A 110 -3.37 5.50 -27.09
N THR A 111 -3.87 4.79 -28.10
CA THR A 111 -3.78 3.35 -28.23
C THR A 111 -2.36 2.93 -27.89
N PHE A 112 -2.23 2.20 -26.79
CA PHE A 112 -0.98 1.56 -26.40
C PHE A 112 -0.70 0.49 -27.46
N THR A 113 0.00 0.88 -28.52
CA THR A 113 0.46 -0.05 -29.54
C THR A 113 1.57 -0.89 -28.92
N SER A 114 1.18 -2.12 -28.56
CA SER A 114 2.06 -3.19 -28.12
C SER A 114 3.22 -3.34 -29.12
N ALA A 115 4.40 -2.87 -28.72
CA ALA A 115 5.62 -3.03 -29.49
C ALA A 115 6.01 -4.50 -29.48
N LYS A 116 5.78 -5.10 -30.65
CA LYS A 116 6.16 -6.44 -31.05
C LYS A 116 7.67 -6.69 -30.88
N SER A 117 7.98 -7.76 -30.16
CA SER A 117 9.04 -8.76 -30.44
C SER A 117 10.35 -8.25 -31.05
N ARG A 118 11.43 -8.30 -30.27
CA ARG A 118 12.78 -8.52 -30.80
C ARG A 118 13.41 -9.74 -30.13
N LYS A 119 13.36 -10.84 -30.87
CA LYS A 119 14.43 -11.80 -31.15
C LYS A 119 15.61 -11.80 -30.16
N SER A 120 15.65 -12.88 -29.39
CA SER A 120 16.84 -13.73 -29.16
C SER A 120 18.17 -13.19 -29.70
N GLY A 121 18.88 -12.44 -28.83
CA GLY A 121 20.31 -12.23 -28.95
C GLY A 121 21.04 -13.43 -28.35
N LYS A 122 21.72 -14.19 -29.20
CA LYS A 122 22.70 -15.22 -28.81
C LYS A 122 23.69 -14.65 -27.80
N ILE A 123 23.78 -15.27 -26.63
CA ILE A 123 24.91 -15.10 -25.72
C ILE A 123 26.04 -15.97 -26.31
N PRO A 124 27.22 -15.43 -26.64
CA PRO A 124 28.33 -16.26 -27.04
C PRO A 124 28.80 -17.08 -25.83
N GLU A 125 28.66 -18.38 -26.00
CA GLU A 125 29.46 -19.45 -25.43
C GLU A 125 30.94 -19.08 -25.31
N SER A 126 31.54 -19.23 -24.13
CA SER A 126 32.84 -19.88 -23.88
C SER A 126 33.42 -19.55 -22.49
N GLN A 127 33.75 -20.63 -21.75
CA GLN A 127 34.90 -20.81 -20.84
C GLN A 127 34.87 -20.08 -19.48
N ASP A 128 35.18 -20.66 -18.32
CA ASP A 128 35.62 -21.98 -17.84
C ASP A 128 35.49 -21.91 -16.27
N PRO A 129 35.33 -23.03 -15.53
CA PRO A 129 34.95 -23.05 -14.12
C PRO A 129 36.19 -23.02 -13.23
N GLY A 130 36.39 -21.94 -12.49
CA GLY A 130 37.51 -21.91 -11.55
C GLY A 130 37.80 -20.55 -10.97
N LYS A 131 36.98 -20.12 -10.00
CA LYS A 131 37.43 -19.29 -8.87
C LYS A 131 36.34 -19.25 -7.81
N GLY A 132 36.61 -20.00 -6.74
CA GLY A 132 35.76 -20.04 -5.55
C GLY A 132 35.65 -18.66 -4.92
N ILE A 133 34.41 -18.22 -4.74
CA ILE A 133 34.04 -17.23 -3.74
C ILE A 133 34.02 -17.96 -2.39
N PRO A 134 34.88 -17.61 -1.42
CA PRO A 134 34.83 -18.21 -0.09
C PRO A 134 33.50 -17.85 0.56
N GLY A 135 32.70 -18.88 0.85
CA GLY A 135 31.46 -18.75 1.58
C GLY A 135 31.71 -18.12 2.94
N THR A 136 31.00 -17.04 3.22
CA THR A 136 30.80 -16.56 4.59
C THR A 136 30.18 -17.71 5.40
N PRO A 137 30.79 -18.16 6.51
CA PRO A 137 30.16 -19.15 7.37
C PRO A 137 28.90 -18.52 8.01
N PRO A 138 27.82 -19.28 8.17
CA PRO A 138 26.65 -18.81 8.91
C PRO A 138 27.03 -18.56 10.38
N PRO A 139 26.38 -17.59 11.06
CA PRO A 139 26.64 -17.32 12.47
C PRO A 139 26.31 -18.54 13.34
N ALA A 140 27.23 -18.92 14.20
CA ALA A 140 27.07 -20.03 15.14
C ALA A 140 25.93 -19.74 16.13
N ILE A 141 24.92 -20.61 16.15
CA ILE A 141 23.86 -20.62 17.16
C ILE A 141 24.50 -21.14 18.46
N VAL A 142 24.75 -20.23 19.40
CA VAL A 142 25.13 -20.58 20.77
C VAL A 142 23.88 -21.08 21.49
N LEU A 143 23.82 -22.39 21.73
CA LEU A 143 22.80 -23.01 22.58
C LEU A 143 23.06 -22.64 24.05
N PRO A 144 22.02 -22.27 24.83
CA PRO A 144 22.18 -22.08 26.27
C PRO A 144 22.41 -23.42 27.00
N PRO A 145 23.15 -23.44 28.12
CA PRO A 145 23.41 -24.64 28.88
C PRO A 145 22.10 -25.18 29.48
N LYS A 146 21.90 -26.49 29.34
CA LYS A 146 20.82 -27.20 30.04
C LYS A 146 21.09 -27.12 31.54
N SER A 147 20.15 -26.54 32.29
CA SER A 147 20.01 -26.75 33.74
C SER A 147 19.06 -27.91 33.99
#